data_AF-A0A4Q3T6Y9-F1
#
_entry.id   AF-A0A4Q3T6Y9-F1
#
_cell.length_a   1.000
_cell.length_b   1.000
_cell.length_c   1.000
_cell.angle_alpha   90.00
_cell.angle_beta   90.00
_cell.angle_gamma   90.00
#
_symmetry.space_group_name_H-M   'P 1'
#
loop_
_entity.id
_entity.type
_entity.pdbx_description
1 polymer ?
#
loop_
_entity_poly.entity_id
_entity_poly.type
_entity_poly.pdbx_seq_one_letter_code
_entity_poly.pdbx_strand_id
1 'polypeptide(L)' 'MTGIIQHVVIVGGGFSGAMLAARLAEAGVAATVIDRTGTFGLGVAYSTPFEGHLLNVRSNRMTAVEGCPDDFVT' A
#
# COMPACT_ATOMS: atom_id res chain seq x y z
N MET A 1 20.33 -18.54 -14.38
CA MET A 1 19.14 -18.19 -15.20
C MET A 1 18.35 -17.16 -14.41
N THR A 2 18.51 -15.88 -14.70
CA THR A 2 17.70 -14.83 -14.06
C THR A 2 16.58 -14.51 -15.05
N GLY A 3 15.43 -15.17 -14.90
CA GLY A 3 14.25 -14.85 -15.70
C GLY A 3 13.78 -13.44 -15.35
N ILE A 4 13.51 -12.61 -16.35
CA ILE A 4 12.95 -11.27 -16.13
C ILE A 4 11.53 -11.46 -15.59
N ILE A 5 11.24 -10.99 -14.38
CA ILE A 5 9.88 -11.06 -13.83
C ILE A 5 8.99 -10.13 -14.67
N GLN A 6 8.08 -10.70 -15.45
CA GLN A 6 7.18 -9.94 -16.32
C GLN A 6 5.88 -9.54 -15.62
N HIS A 7 5.48 -10.28 -14.59
CA HIS A 7 4.21 -10.07 -13.90
C HIS A 7 4.25 -10.57 -12.45
N VAL A 8 3.62 -9.84 -11.53
CA VAL A 8 3.52 -10.17 -10.11
C VAL A 8 2.06 -10.25 -9.68
N VAL A 9 1.69 -11.27 -8.91
CA VAL A 9 0.38 -11.35 -8.26
C VAL A 9 0.54 -11.00 -6.79
N ILE A 10 -0.24 -10.05 -6.30
CA ILE A 10 -0.22 -9.54 -4.93
C ILE A 10 -1.51 -9.95 -4.25
N VAL A 11 -1.41 -10.61 -3.09
CA VAL A 11 -2.56 -10.98 -2.25
C VAL A 11 -2.64 -10.04 -1.06
N GLY A 12 -3.72 -9.28 -0.98
CA GLY A 12 -3.95 -8.21 -0.01
C GLY A 12 -3.83 -6.84 -0.67
N GLY A 13 -4.93 -6.09 -0.70
CA GLY A 13 -5.06 -4.75 -1.28
C GLY A 13 -4.97 -3.62 -0.26
N GLY A 14 -4.55 -3.89 0.97
CA GLY A 14 -4.25 -2.85 1.95
C GLY A 14 -3.01 -2.02 1.57
N PHE A 15 -2.56 -1.14 2.48
CA PHE A 15 -1.53 -0.14 2.19
C PHE A 15 -0.27 -0.73 1.55
N SER A 16 0.28 -1.78 2.14
CA SER A 16 1.50 -2.42 1.64
C SER A 16 1.33 -3.02 0.24
N GLY A 17 0.19 -3.65 -0.04
CA GLY A 17 -0.07 -4.28 -1.34
C GLY A 17 -0.33 -3.26 -2.43
N ALA A 18 -1.10 -2.21 -2.12
CA ALA A 18 -1.32 -1.09 -3.02
C ALA A 18 -0.01 -0.35 -3.34
N MET A 19 0.82 -0.11 -2.31
CA MET A 19 2.09 0.59 -2.53
C MET A 19 3.11 -0.28 -3.28
N LEU A 20 3.15 -1.59 -3.04
CA LEU A 20 3.95 -2.51 -3.85
C LEU A 20 3.51 -2.48 -5.32
N ALA A 21 2.20 -2.50 -5.60
CA ALA A 21 1.68 -2.42 -6.96
C ALA A 21 2.09 -1.10 -7.64
N ALA A 22 2.05 0.03 -6.91
CA ALA A 22 2.50 1.32 -7.42
C ALA A 22 4.00 1.30 -7.78
N ARG A 23 4.87 0.76 -6.92
CA ARG A 23 6.32 0.64 -7.20
C ARG A 23 6.63 -0.28 -8.37
N LEU A 24 5.89 -1.37 -8.52
CA LEU A 24 6.05 -2.27 -9.67
C LEU A 24 5.63 -1.59 -10.98
N ALA A 25 4.53 -0.81 -10.95
CA ALA A 25 4.11 -0.04 -12.12
C ALA A 25 5.14 1.03 -12.51
N GLU A 26 5.73 1.74 -11.53
CA GLU A 26 6.84 2.68 -11.77
C GLU A 26 8.07 1.98 -12.40
N ALA A 27 8.32 0.73 -12.03
CA ALA A 27 9.39 -0.10 -12.59
C ALA A 27 9.03 -0.78 -13.92
N GLY A 28 7.82 -0.57 -14.46
CA GLY A 28 7.36 -1.21 -15.70
C GLY A 28 6.99 -2.69 -15.58
N VAL A 29 6.76 -3.18 -14.36
CA VAL A 29 6.34 -4.56 -14.08
C VAL A 29 4.84 -4.59 -13.85
N ALA A 30 4.14 -5.39 -14.64
CA ALA A 30 2.70 -5.55 -14.48
C ALA A 30 2.36 -6.27 -13.16
N ALA A 31 1.28 -5.86 -12.50
CA ALA A 31 0.83 -6.51 -11.28
C ALA A 31 -0.70 -6.70 -11.24
N THR A 32 -1.14 -7.82 -10.68
CA THR A 32 -2.54 -8.09 -10.34
C THR A 32 -2.69 -8.07 -8.81
N VAL A 33 -3.56 -7.22 -8.28
CA VAL A 33 -3.85 -7.15 -6.85
C VAL A 33 -5.17 -7.84 -6.55
N ILE A 34 -5.14 -8.81 -5.65
CA ILE A 34 -6.31 -9.55 -5.18
C ILE A 34 -6.61 -9.09 -3.77
N ASP A 35 -7.80 -8.54 -3.55
CA ASP A 35 -8.30 -8.21 -2.23
C ASP A 35 -9.72 -8.75 -2.03
N ARG A 36 -10.03 -9.18 -0.80
CA ARG A 36 -11.32 -9.77 -0.45
C ARG A 36 -12.45 -8.74 -0.46
N THR A 37 -12.19 -7.49 -0.09
CA THR A 37 -13.20 -6.43 0.01
C THR A 37 -13.37 -5.65 -1.28
N GLY A 38 -12.41 -5.76 -2.20
CA GLY A 38 -12.37 -4.93 -3.42
C GLY A 38 -12.05 -3.46 -3.15
N THR A 39 -11.74 -3.09 -1.92
CA THR A 39 -11.30 -1.73 -1.53
C THR A 39 -9.79 -1.71 -1.35
N PHE A 40 -9.09 -0.96 -2.19
CA PHE A 40 -7.63 -0.91 -2.22
C PHE A 40 -7.07 0.31 -1.47
N GLY A 41 -5.84 0.19 -0.96
CA GLY A 41 -5.08 1.27 -0.31
C GLY A 41 -5.23 1.27 1.20
N LEU A 42 -6.42 1.56 1.72
CA LEU A 42 -6.60 1.76 3.16
C LEU A 42 -6.42 0.44 3.95
N GLY A 43 -6.90 -0.70 3.45
CA GLY A 43 -6.77 -1.99 4.15
C GLY A 43 -7.57 -2.07 5.46
N VAL A 44 -7.36 -3.13 6.24
CA VAL A 44 -8.19 -3.45 7.42
C VAL A 44 -8.06 -2.42 8.55
N ALA A 45 -6.89 -1.80 8.71
CA ALA A 45 -6.66 -0.79 9.76
C ALA A 45 -7.61 0.42 9.66
N TYR A 46 -8.19 0.65 8.48
CA TYR A 46 -9.06 1.78 8.17
C TYR A 46 -10.51 1.38 7.90
N SER A 47 -10.90 0.13 8.20
CA SER A 47 -12.29 -0.31 8.06
C SER A 47 -13.18 0.07 9.26
N THR A 48 -12.71 0.96 10.14
CA THR A 48 -13.41 1.37 11.36
C THR A 48 -13.84 2.83 11.27
N PRO A 49 -15.07 3.18 11.69
CA PRO A 49 -15.53 4.56 11.71
C PRO A 49 -14.95 5.38 12.88
N PHE A 50 -14.16 4.76 13.76
CA PHE A 50 -13.57 5.42 14.92
C PHE A 50 -12.17 5.94 14.59
N GLU A 51 -12.04 7.26 14.41
CA GLU A 51 -10.79 7.93 14.04
C GLU A 51 -9.61 7.61 14.97
N GLY A 52 -9.87 7.38 16.26
CA GLY A 52 -8.84 7.04 17.25
C GLY A 52 -8.29 5.61 17.16
N HIS A 53 -8.88 4.73 16.34
CA HIS A 53 -8.46 3.32 16.21
C HIS A 53 -7.57 3.07 14.99
N LEU A 54 -7.31 4.10 14.18
CA LEU A 54 -6.67 3.93 12.88
C LEU A 54 -5.16 3.72 12.98
N LEU A 55 -4.52 4.25 14.02
CA LEU A 55 -3.06 4.44 14.01
C LEU A 55 -2.40 4.21 15.38
N ASN A 56 -1.54 3.20 15.45
CA ASN A 56 -0.63 2.96 16.58
C ASN A 56 0.58 3.92 16.58
N VAL A 57 0.73 4.72 15.52
CA VAL A 57 1.83 5.67 15.31
C VAL A 57 1.27 7.01 14.87
N ARG A 58 1.92 8.12 15.23
CA ARG A 58 1.51 9.45 14.77
C ARG A 58 1.64 9.54 13.24
N SER A 59 0.74 10.26 12.57
CA SER A 59 0.75 10.43 11.12
C SER A 59 2.07 10.98 10.58
N ASN A 60 2.69 11.94 11.28
CA ASN A 60 4.00 12.50 10.97
C ASN A 60 5.21 11.54 11.18
N ARG A 61 4.94 10.28 11.56
CA ARG A 61 5.95 9.20 11.63
C ARG A 61 5.69 8.10 10.60
N MET A 62 4.74 8.32 9.71
CA MET A 62 4.44 7.42 8.60
C MET A 62 4.69 8.15 7.31
N THR A 63 5.16 7.42 6.31
CA THR A 63 5.29 7.95 4.96
C THR A 63 5.22 6.85 3.94
N ALA A 64 4.73 7.19 2.75
CA ALA A 64 4.71 6.34 1.57
C ALA A 64 6.02 6.45 0.76
N VAL A 65 6.77 7.54 0.96
CA VAL A 65 7.95 7.92 0.19
C VAL A 65 9.08 8.28 1.16
N GLU A 66 10.21 7.59 1.04
CA GLU A 66 11.38 7.93 1.84
C GLU A 66 11.76 9.40 1.64
N GLY A 67 11.94 10.12 2.75
CA GLY A 67 12.23 11.56 2.73
C GLY A 67 11.01 12.48 2.70
N CYS A 68 9.78 11.96 2.72
CA CYS A 68 8.54 12.75 2.75
C CYS A 68 7.72 12.50 4.04
N PRO A 69 8.25 12.77 5.25
CA PRO A 69 7.62 12.38 6.53
C PRO A 69 6.26 13.05 6.83
N ASP A 70 5.92 14.13 6.12
CA ASP A 70 4.68 14.88 6.33
C ASP A 70 3.61 14.58 5.25
N ASP A 71 3.85 13.64 4.33
CA ASP A 71 2.92 13.29 3.25
C ASP A 71 1.57 12.72 3.72
N PHE A 72 1.51 12.27 4.97
CA PHE A 72 0.29 11.81 5.64
C PHE A 72 -0.22 12.76 6.74
N VAL A 73 0.36 13.96 6.86
CA VAL A 73 -0.14 15.01 7.75
C VAL A 73 -1.18 15.85 7.01
N THR A 74 -2.32 16.14 7.63
CA THR A 74 -3.41 16.98 7.10
C THR A 74 -3.44 18.34 7.81
#